data_AF-A0A2D6TXI5-F1
#
_entry.id   AF-A0A2D6TXI5-F1
#
_cell.length_a   1.000
_cell.length_b   1.000
_cell.length_c   1.000
_cell.angle_alpha   90.00
_cell.angle_beta   90.00
_cell.angle_gamma   90.00
#
_symmetry.space_group_name_H-M   'P 1'
#
loop_
_entity.id
_entity.type
_entity.pdbx_description
1 polymer ?
#
loop_
_entity_poly.entity_id
_entity_poly.type
_entity_poly.pdbx_seq_one_letter_code
_entity_poly.pdbx_strand_id
1 'polypeptide(L)' 'MINIFQSLGITGLILIILGVLIKRKNRKARDLVYILGGVLLAYYSFYIGDNIFLTLQVVFVLVSICDLFKLTSKK' A
#
# COMPACT_ATOMS: atom_id res chain seq x y z
N MET A 1 -5.87 17.67 -17.76
CA MET A 1 -7.06 17.02 -17.15
C MET A 1 -6.58 15.84 -16.35
N ILE A 2 -6.88 15.77 -15.06
CA ILE A 2 -6.51 14.63 -14.22
C ILE A 2 -7.48 13.50 -14.54
N ASN A 3 -6.96 12.40 -15.06
CA ASN A 3 -7.78 11.21 -15.33
C ASN A 3 -8.06 10.46 -14.02
N ILE A 4 -9.17 9.73 -13.96
CA ILE A 4 -9.59 8.93 -12.78
C ILE A 4 -8.47 7.99 -12.30
N PHE A 5 -7.64 7.50 -13.21
CA PHE A 5 -6.47 6.68 -12.88
C PHE A 5 -5.38 7.46 -12.13
N GLN A 6 -5.11 8.72 -12.51
CA GLN A 6 -4.15 9.56 -11.80
C GLN A 6 -4.65 9.90 -10.39
N SER A 7 -5.96 10.14 -10.20
CA SER A 7 -6.47 10.38 -8.85
C SER A 7 -6.31 9.14 -7.96
N LEU A 8 -6.57 7.93 -8.49
CA LEU A 8 -6.29 6.65 -7.82
C LEU A 8 -4.82 6.52 -7.39
N GLY A 9 -3.89 6.84 -8.29
CA GLY A 9 -2.45 6.83 -7.98
C GLY A 9 -2.08 7.82 -6.88
N ILE A 10 -2.60 9.06 -6.93
CA ILE A 10 -2.36 10.08 -5.91
C ILE A 10 -2.94 9.63 -4.56
N THR A 11 -4.17 9.12 -4.55
CA THR A 11 -4.83 8.62 -3.33
C THR A 11 -4.05 7.46 -2.72
N GLY A 12 -3.59 6.50 -3.53
CA GLY A 12 -2.78 5.40 -3.04
C GLY A 12 -1.44 5.88 -2.44
N LEU A 13 -0.81 6.90 -3.02
CA LEU A 13 0.45 7.43 -2.54
C LEU A 13 0.25 8.12 -1.18
N ILE A 14 -0.81 8.91 -1.07
CA ILE A 14 -1.23 9.54 0.19
C ILE A 14 -1.50 8.48 1.25
N LEU A 15 -2.20 7.39 0.91
CA LEU A 15 -2.44 6.27 1.82
C LEU A 15 -1.12 5.67 2.34
N ILE A 16 -0.13 5.41 1.47
CA ILE A 16 1.17 4.88 1.91
C ILE A 16 1.87 5.87 2.86
N ILE A 17 1.89 7.17 2.54
CA ILE A 17 2.49 8.18 3.40
C ILE A 17 1.78 8.24 4.77
N LEU A 18 0.44 8.18 4.78
CA LEU A 18 -0.33 8.08 6.02
C LEU A 18 0.02 6.81 6.81
N GLY A 19 0.21 5.68 6.13
CA GLY A 19 0.73 4.45 6.73
C GLY A 19 2.06 4.68 7.44
N VAL A 20 3.01 5.37 6.81
CA VAL A 20 4.32 5.69 7.43
C VAL A 20 4.16 6.57 8.68
N LEU A 21 3.22 7.50 8.65
CA LEU A 21 2.96 8.43 9.76
C LEU A 21 2.20 7.77 10.93
N ILE A 22 1.52 6.64 10.72
CA ILE A 22 0.82 5.92 11.80
C ILE A 22 1.84 5.36 12.81
N LYS A 23 1.73 5.82 14.06
CA LYS A 23 2.60 5.40 15.16
C LYS A 23 2.60 3.89 15.36
N ARG A 24 3.76 3.35 15.73
CA ARG A 24 4.08 1.92 15.97
C ARG A 24 3.16 1.18 16.95
N LYS A 25 2.32 1.89 17.72
CA LYS A 25 1.30 1.30 18.61
C LYS A 25 0.13 0.68 17.82
N ASN A 26 -0.24 1.28 16.68
CA ASN A 26 -1.37 0.81 15.86
C ASN A 26 -0.87 0.05 14.63
N ARG A 27 -0.08 -1.00 14.86
CA ARG A 27 0.51 -1.80 13.76
C ARG A 27 -0.55 -2.36 12.80
N LYS A 28 -1.66 -2.88 13.33
CA LYS A 28 -2.77 -3.38 12.50
C LYS A 28 -3.31 -2.33 11.54
N ALA A 29 -3.58 -1.12 12.03
CA ALA A 29 -4.11 -0.04 11.19
C ALA A 29 -3.09 0.41 10.14
N ARG A 30 -1.81 0.49 10.52
CA ARG A 30 -0.72 0.79 9.59
C ARG A 30 -0.64 -0.24 8.46
N ASP A 31 -0.61 -1.52 8.80
CA ASP A 31 -0.45 -2.58 7.80
C ASP A 31 -1.67 -2.65 6.88
N LEU A 32 -2.88 -2.39 7.40
CA LEU A 32 -4.11 -2.30 6.60
C LEU A 32 -4.09 -1.10 5.63
N VAL A 33 -3.61 0.05 6.09
CA VAL A 33 -3.41 1.25 5.25
C VAL A 33 -2.34 1.01 4.19
N TYR A 34 -1.26 0.32 4.52
CA TYR A 34 -0.23 -0.07 3.55
C TYR A 34 -0.73 -1.05 2.49
N ILE A 35 -1.55 -2.02 2.87
CA ILE A 35 -2.16 -2.96 1.92
C ILE A 35 -3.09 -2.19 0.98
N LEU A 36 -3.99 -1.36 1.52
CA LEU A 36 -4.92 -0.56 0.70
C LEU A 36 -4.17 0.40 -0.24
N GLY A 37 -3.21 1.17 0.28
CA GLY A 37 -2.42 2.11 -0.52
C GLY A 37 -1.56 1.40 -1.57
N GLY A 38 -0.93 0.28 -1.20
CA GLY A 38 -0.11 -0.55 -2.08
C GLY A 38 -0.91 -1.18 -3.22
N VAL A 39 -2.13 -1.69 -2.96
CA VAL A 39 -3.01 -2.23 -4.00
C VAL A 39 -3.48 -1.15 -4.96
N LEU A 40 -3.85 0.04 -4.45
CA LEU A 40 -4.22 1.18 -5.32
C LEU A 40 -3.05 1.60 -6.22
N LEU A 41 -1.83 1.71 -5.66
CA LEU A 41 -0.64 2.07 -6.45
C LEU A 41 -0.24 0.98 -7.43
N ALA A 42 -0.36 -0.29 -7.05
CA ALA A 42 -0.10 -1.41 -7.95
C ALA A 42 -1.04 -1.35 -9.16
N TYR A 43 -2.34 -1.11 -8.94
CA TYR A 43 -3.30 -0.96 -10.03
C TYR A 43 -2.96 0.23 -10.94
N TYR A 44 -2.53 1.36 -10.35
CA TYR A 44 -2.07 2.52 -11.11
C TYR A 44 -0.81 2.23 -11.93
N SER A 45 0.19 1.56 -11.35
CA SER A 45 1.44 1.22 -12.06
C SER A 45 1.23 0.16 -13.13
N PHE A 46 0.30 -0.78 -12.93
CA PHE A 46 -0.13 -1.68 -13.98
C PHE A 46 -0.75 -0.90 -15.16
N TYR A 47 -1.58 0.11 -14.88
CA TYR A 47 -2.17 0.96 -15.91
C TYR A 47 -1.14 1.80 -16.68
N ILE A 48 -0.13 2.33 -15.98
CA ILE A 48 0.92 3.15 -16.61
C ILE A 48 2.00 2.31 -17.29
N GLY A 49 2.04 1.00 -17.04
CA GLY A 49 3.05 0.07 -17.56
C GLY A 49 4.39 0.12 -16.82
N ASP A 50 4.43 0.63 -15.58
CA ASP A 50 5.66 0.70 -14.79
C ASP A 50 5.89 -0.61 -14.04
N ASN A 51 6.68 -1.49 -14.65
CA ASN A 51 6.98 -2.82 -14.11
C ASN A 51 7.83 -2.77 -12.83
N ILE A 52 8.72 -1.79 -12.67
CA ILE A 52 9.59 -1.69 -11.48
C ILE A 52 8.74 -1.34 -10.28
N PHE A 53 7.91 -0.30 -10.43
CA PHE A 53 7.06 0.17 -9.36
C PHE A 53 5.94 -0.83 -9.03
N LEU A 54 5.38 -1.51 -10.03
CA LEU A 54 4.43 -2.60 -9.84
C LEU A 54 5.05 -3.73 -8.99
N THR A 55 6.26 -4.17 -9.34
CA THR A 55 6.96 -5.23 -8.61
C THR A 55 7.21 -4.83 -7.15
N LEU A 56 7.67 -3.60 -6.93
CA LEU A 56 7.89 -3.07 -5.58
C LEU A 56 6.58 -3.10 -4.77
N GLN A 57 5.46 -2.69 -5.35
CA GLN A 57 4.18 -2.70 -4.65
C GLN A 57 3.67 -4.10 -4.36
N VAL A 58 3.84 -5.06 -5.27
CA VAL A 58 3.48 -6.45 -5.01
C VAL A 58 4.27 -6.99 -3.82
N VAL A 59 5.59 -6.82 -3.81
CA VAL A 59 6.45 -7.26 -2.69
C VAL A 59 6.06 -6.55 -1.39
N PHE A 60 5.84 -5.23 -1.44
CA PHE A 60 5.46 -4.42 -0.29
C PHE A 60 4.11 -4.85 0.31
N VAL A 61 3.11 -5.10 -0.52
CA VAL A 61 1.79 -5.60 -0.10
C VAL A 61 1.92 -6.99 0.52
N LEU A 62 2.69 -7.91 -0.10
CA LEU A 62 2.92 -9.25 0.46
C LEU A 62 3.60 -9.20 1.84
N VAL A 63 4.63 -8.36 2.00
CA VAL A 63 5.31 -8.19 3.29
C VAL A 63 4.35 -7.61 4.33
N SER A 64 3.51 -6.63 3.96
CA SER A 64 2.52 -6.03 4.86
C SER A 64 1.45 -7.04 5.31
N ILE A 65 1.01 -7.91 4.40
CA ILE A 65 0.10 -9.03 4.73
C ILE A 65 0.76 -9.99 5.71
N CYS A 66 2.02 -10.40 5.45
CA CYS A 66 2.76 -11.27 6.35
C CYS A 66 2.96 -10.66 7.75
N ASP A 67 3.28 -9.37 7.86
CA ASP A 67 3.42 -8.67 9.16
C ASP A 67 2.08 -8.65 9.92
N LEU A 68 0.97 -8.43 9.20
CA LEU A 68 -0.38 -8.42 9.77
C LEU A 68 -0.78 -9.80 10.34
N PHE A 69 -0.47 -10.89 9.63
CA PHE A 69 -0.69 -12.25 10.12
C PHE A 69 0.20 -12.58 11.32
N LYS A 70 1.48 -12.17 11.30
CA LYS A 70 2.41 -12.40 12.41
C LYS A 70 1.99 -11.65 13.68
N LEU A 71 1.41 -10.47 13.55
CA LEU A 71 0.81 -9.71 14.65
C LEU A 71 -0.42 -10.38 15.25
N THR A 72 -1.15 -11.14 14.45
CA THR A 72 -2.33 -11.89 14.90
C THR A 72 -1.92 -13.18 15.62
N SER A 73 -0.79 -13.80 15.24
CA SER A 73 -0.27 -15.03 15.85
C SER A 73 0.47 -14.84 17.19
N LYS A 74 0.82 -13.60 17.57
CA LYS A 74 1.53 -13.30 18.83
C LYS A 74 0.62 -12.88 19.98
N LYS A 75 -0.69 -13.07 19.83
CA LYS A 75 -1.73 -12.75 20.80
C LYS A 75 -2.31 -14.03 21.36
#